data_AF-A0A9P0QEV6-F1
#
_entry.id   AF-A0A9P0QEV6-F1
#
_cell.length_a   1.000
_cell.length_b   1.000
_cell.length_c   1.000
_cell.angle_alpha   90.00
_cell.angle_beta   90.00
_cell.angle_gamma   90.00
#
_symmetry.space_group_name_H-M   'P 1'
#
loop_
_entity.id
_entity.type
_entity.pdbx_description
1 polymer ?
#
loop_
_entity_poly.entity_id
_entity_poly.type
_entity_poly.pdbx_seq_one_letter_code
_entity_poly.pdbx_strand_id
1 'polypeptide(L)' 'MGIIIDIAVPLTHNLKSVKTEKCSKYQDLKIELARMWKLKEVMIIPIIISVEGVATNALSENLEVLTFQRVHVYN' A
#
# COMPACT_ATOMS: atom_id res chain seq x y z
N MET A 1 13.35 -0.46 6.91
CA MET A 1 12.21 0.03 6.10
C MET A 1 10.98 -0.70 6.57
N GLY A 2 9.84 -0.03 6.69
CA GLY A 2 8.56 -0.64 7.09
C GLY A 2 7.51 -0.51 5.98
N ILE A 3 6.52 -1.40 5.99
CA ILE A 3 5.40 -1.35 5.03
C ILE A 3 4.09 -1.50 5.80
N ILE A 4 3.14 -0.63 5.48
CA ILE A 4 1.73 -0.76 5.83
C ILE A 4 1.00 -1.24 4.58
N ILE A 5 0.47 -2.46 4.62
CA ILE A 5 -0.34 -3.03 3.54
C ILE A 5 -1.79 -2.98 3.96
N ASP A 6 -2.63 -2.37 3.14
CA ASP A 6 -4.08 -2.37 3.35
C ASP A 6 -4.78 -2.90 2.09
N ILE A 7 -5.78 -3.76 2.28
CA ILE A 7 -6.48 -4.44 1.20
C ILE A 7 -7.92 -3.91 1.14
N ALA A 8 -8.46 -3.69 -0.06
CA ALA A 8 -9.85 -3.29 -0.23
C ALA A 8 -10.48 -3.92 -1.46
N VAL A 9 -11.78 -4.22 -1.34
CA VAL A 9 -12.61 -4.71 -2.45
C VAL A 9 -13.83 -3.80 -2.66
N PRO A 10 -13.69 -2.67 -3.37
CA PRO A 10 -14.78 -1.75 -3.62
C PRO A 10 -15.56 -2.09 -4.90
N LEU A 11 -16.66 -1.40 -5.14
CA LEU A 11 -17.27 -1.34 -6.48
C LEU A 11 -16.32 -0.63 -7.46
N THR A 12 -16.31 -1.03 -8.73
CA THR A 12 -15.36 -0.51 -9.74
C THR A 12 -15.33 1.03 -9.82
N HIS A 13 -16.48 1.71 -9.71
CA HIS A 13 -16.53 3.18 -9.78
C HIS A 13 -15.89 3.88 -8.57
N ASN A 14 -15.64 3.15 -7.47
CA ASN A 14 -15.05 3.66 -6.23
C ASN A 14 -13.55 3.37 -6.10
N LEU A 15 -12.91 2.73 -7.10
CA LEU A 15 -11.50 2.34 -7.02
C LEU A 15 -10.56 3.52 -6.69
N LYS A 16 -10.79 4.70 -7.30
CA LYS A 16 -9.95 5.88 -7.09
C LYS A 16 -10.16 6.53 -5.72
N SER A 17 -11.40 6.68 -5.28
CA SER A 17 -11.72 7.30 -3.99
C SER A 17 -11.17 6.47 -2.83
N VAL A 18 -11.33 5.15 -2.90
CA VAL A 18 -10.82 4.22 -1.88
C VAL A 18 -9.29 4.22 -1.81
N LYS A 19 -8.59 4.40 -2.95
CA LYS A 19 -7.13 4.56 -2.95
C LYS A 19 -6.71 5.79 -2.14
N THR A 20 -7.30 6.94 -2.45
CA THR A 20 -6.97 8.20 -1.77
C THR A 20 -7.31 8.13 -0.28
N GLU A 21 -8.49 7.62 0.06
CA GLU A 21 -8.92 7.46 1.46
C GLU A 21 -7.93 6.62 2.26
N LYS A 22 -7.50 5.47 1.73
CA LYS A 22 -6.56 4.57 2.42
C LYS A 22 -5.19 5.21 2.58
N CYS A 23 -4.65 5.87 1.56
CA CYS A 23 -3.38 6.60 1.71
C CYS A 23 -3.45 7.67 2.79
N SER A 24 -4.53 8.45 2.82
CA SER A 24 -4.72 9.50 3.84
C SER A 24 -4.90 8.93 5.24
N LYS A 25 -5.68 7.86 5.39
CA LYS A 25 -6.00 7.23 6.69
C LYS A 25 -4.75 6.75 7.44
N TYR A 26 -3.76 6.21 6.74
CA TYR A 26 -2.56 5.66 7.39
C TYR A 26 -1.37 6.64 7.41
N GLN A 27 -1.55 7.88 6.97
CA GLN A 27 -0.44 8.83 6.89
C GLN A 27 0.16 9.12 8.27
N ASP A 28 -0.69 9.36 9.28
CA ASP A 28 -0.23 9.62 10.64
C ASP A 28 0.42 8.36 11.26
N LEU A 29 -0.18 7.18 11.01
CA LEU A 29 0.39 5.91 11.46
C LEU A 29 1.78 5.65 10.85
N LYS A 30 1.96 5.97 9.57
CA LYS A 30 3.25 5.89 8.88
C LYS A 30 4.31 6.74 9.58
N ILE A 31 3.97 7.98 9.94
CA ILE A 31 4.88 8.92 10.61
C ILE A 31 5.27 8.38 11.99
N GLU A 32 4.29 7.96 12.79
CA GLU A 32 4.55 7.46 14.14
C GLU A 32 5.33 6.14 14.14
N LEU A 33 5.02 5.20 13.24
CA LEU A 33 5.81 3.97 13.09
C LEU A 33 7.26 4.25 12.70
N ALA A 34 7.49 5.19 11.77
CA ALA A 34 8.84 5.58 11.38
C ALA A 34 9.63 6.14 12.57
N ARG A 35 8.98 6.98 13.38
CA ARG A 35 9.56 7.58 14.58
C ARG A 35 9.84 6.56 15.67
N MET A 36 8.84 5.75 16.04
CA MET A 36 8.91 4.78 17.15
C MET A 36 9.97 3.71 16.89
N TRP A 37 10.07 3.23 15.66
CA TRP A 37 11.01 2.17 15.28
C TRP A 37 12.27 2.68 14.61
N LYS A 38 12.49 4.01 14.59
CA LYS A 38 13.65 4.66 13.97
C LYS A 38 13.89 4.19 12.53
N LEU A 39 12.82 3.95 11.78
CA LEU A 39 12.89 3.48 10.40
C LEU A 39 13.19 4.66 9.48
N LYS A 40 14.13 4.46 8.53
CA LYS A 40 14.43 5.46 7.49
C LYS A 40 13.24 5.78 6.60
N GLU A 41 12.37 4.80 6.39
CA GLU A 41 11.21 4.90 5.52
C GLU A 41 10.12 3.91 5.95
N VAL A 42 8.87 4.37 5.86
CA VAL A 42 7.66 3.56 5.95
C VAL A 42 6.79 3.86 4.74
N MET A 43 6.34 2.85 4.02
CA MET A 43 5.49 2.99 2.84
C MET A 43 4.06 2.50 3.11
N ILE A 44 3.07 3.17 2.52
CA ILE A 44 1.67 2.74 2.53
C ILE A 44 1.38 2.16 1.16
N ILE A 45 1.03 0.87 1.11
CA ILE A 45 0.80 0.13 -0.14
C ILE A 45 -0.65 -0.39 -0.12
N PRO A 46 -1.61 0.35 -0.70
CA PRO A 46 -2.98 -0.11 -0.80
C PRO A 46 -3.15 -1.09 -1.95
N ILE A 47 -3.64 -2.29 -1.67
CA ILE A 47 -4.00 -3.31 -2.65
C ILE A 47 -5.52 -3.23 -2.86
N ILE A 48 -5.93 -2.74 -4.03
CA ILE A 48 -7.34 -2.46 -4.31
C ILE A 48 -7.74 -3.21 -5.58
N ILE A 49 -8.72 -4.10 -5.45
CA ILE A 49 -9.24 -4.94 -6.52
C ILE A 49 -10.76 -4.82 -6.46
N SER A 50 -11.46 -4.46 -7.54
CA SER A 50 -12.91 -4.34 -7.47
C SER A 50 -13.59 -5.70 -7.26
N VAL A 51 -14.86 -5.69 -6.84
CA VAL A 51 -15.68 -6.92 -6.77
C VAL A 51 -15.80 -7.62 -8.13
N GLU A 52 -15.68 -6.87 -9.23
CA GLU A 52 -15.68 -7.40 -10.60
C GLU A 52 -14.28 -7.86 -11.08
N GLY A 53 -13.26 -7.82 -10.21
CA GLY A 53 -11.88 -8.19 -10.55
C GLY A 53 -11.12 -7.11 -11.32
N VAL A 54 -11.67 -5.89 -11.43
CA VAL A 54 -11.00 -4.76 -12.07
C VAL A 54 -9.96 -4.19 -11.12
N ALA A 55 -8.70 -4.22 -11.56
CA ALA A 55 -7.60 -3.55 -10.89
C ALA A 55 -7.12 -2.34 -11.70
N THR A 56 -6.51 -1.39 -11.01
CA THR A 56 -5.84 -0.26 -11.66
C THR A 56 -4.36 -0.59 -11.86
N ASN A 57 -3.66 0.13 -12.75
CA ASN A 57 -2.20 -0.01 -12.94
C ASN A 57 -1.42 0.15 -11.62
N ALA A 58 -1.98 0.89 -10.67
CA ALA A 58 -1.41 1.03 -9.33
C ALA A 58 -1.28 -0.29 -8.57
N LEU A 59 -2.09 -1.31 -8.89
CA LEU A 59 -1.92 -2.65 -8.31
C LEU A 59 -0.58 -3.25 -8.75
N SER A 60 -0.28 -3.21 -10.05
CA SER A 60 0.98 -3.73 -10.58
C SER A 60 2.19 -3.00 -9.99
N GLU A 61 2.15 -1.66 -9.97
CA GLU A 61 3.20 -0.83 -9.34
C GLU A 61 3.42 -1.20 -7.87
N ASN A 62 2.32 -1.34 -7.11
CA ASN A 62 2.37 -1.70 -5.70
C ASN A 62 2.93 -3.12 -5.49
N LEU A 63 2.59 -4.07 -6.35
CA LEU A 63 3.11 -5.44 -6.29
C LEU A 63 4.60 -5.48 -6.66
N GLU A 64 5.05 -4.68 -7.62
CA GLU A 64 6.49 -4.57 -7.95
C GLU A 64 7.30 -4.08 -6.75
N VAL A 65 6.82 -3.05 -6.04
CA VAL A 65 7.47 -2.55 -4.81
C VAL A 65 7.57 -3.67 -3.77
N LEU A 66 6.49 -4.43 -3.55
CA LEU A 66 6.50 -5.55 -2.60
C LEU A 66 7.44 -6.68 -3.03
N THR A 67 7.49 -6.99 -4.33
CA THR A 67 8.30 -8.09 -4.86
C THR A 67 9.79 -7.74 -4.87
N PHE A 68 10.15 -6.49 -5.15
CA PHE A 68 11.54 -6.02 -5.12
C PHE A 68 12.16 -6.09 -3.71
N GLN A 69 11.35 -5.89 -2.67
CA GLN A 69 11.82 -6.07 -1.29
C GLN A 69 12.14 -7.53 -0.94
N ARG A 70 11.43 -8.49 -1.53
CA ARG A 70 11.71 -9.91 -1.31
C ARG A 70 13.14 -10.27 -1.71
N VAL A 71 13.67 -9.69 -2.78
CA VAL A 71 15.03 -10.00 -3.27
C VAL A 71 16.13 -9.46 -2.35
N HIS A 72 15.89 -8.36 -1.62
CA HIS A 72 16.88 -7.75 -0.74
C HIS A 72 16.99 -8.40 0.65
N VAL A 73 15.99 -9.17 1.07
CA VAL A 73 15.98 -9.81 2.41
C VAL A 73 16.72 -11.16 2.42
N TYR A 74 16.95 -11.78 1.26
CA TYR A 74 17.57 -13.11 1.14
C TYR A 74 19.02 -13.10 0.62
N ASN A 75 19.68 -11.94 0.54
CA ASN A 75 21.10 -11.83 0.16
C ASN A 75 21.94 -11.24 1.29
#